data_AF-A0A9P7Z7F1-F1
#
_entry.id   AF-A0A9P7Z7F1-F1
#
_cell.length_a   1.000
_cell.length_b   1.000
_cell.length_c   1.000
_cell.angle_alpha   90.00
_cell.angle_beta   90.00
_cell.angle_gamma   90.00
#
_symmetry.space_group_name_H-M   'P 1'
#
loop_
_entity.id
_entity.type
_entity.pdbx_description
1 polymer ?
#
loop_
_entity_poly.entity_id
_entity_poly.type
_entity_poly.pdbx_seq_one_letter_code
_entity_poly.pdbx_strand_id
1 'polypeptide(L)'
;MADAIPDSAHPNDVLPLTLASSMILTQLPPSTTTALTVASQTSNPPSVKITVRFVPVGSAPSLRQPICKISSAQRFEQVVSYLRRTLRVGPEESMFLYIGSSFAPALDEVVGNLHRVSRAFISCYGRERRKERDE
;
A
#
# COMPACT_ATOMS: atom_id res chain seq x y z
N MET A 1 31.91 -22.19 4.35
CA MET A 1 30.69 -22.00 5.17
C MET A 1 29.83 -20.98 4.47
N ALA A 2 28.97 -21.44 3.57
CA ALA A 2 27.94 -20.64 2.92
C ALA A 2 26.69 -21.52 2.94
N ASP A 3 25.86 -21.32 3.95
CA ASP A 3 24.55 -21.97 4.04
C ASP A 3 23.58 -21.08 3.23
N ALA A 4 23.54 -21.32 1.92
CA ALA A 4 22.58 -20.69 1.03
C ALA A 4 21.29 -21.51 1.09
N ILE A 5 20.29 -21.00 1.81
CA ILE A 5 18.94 -21.56 1.79
C ILE A 5 18.40 -21.41 0.36
N PRO A 6 18.05 -22.50 -0.34
CA PRO A 6 17.44 -22.40 -1.66
C PRO A 6 15.97 -22.01 -1.50
N ASP A 7 15.66 -20.72 -1.68
CA ASP A 7 14.28 -20.26 -1.83
C ASP A 7 13.74 -20.79 -3.15
N SER A 8 12.90 -21.81 -3.03
CA SER A 8 12.39 -22.58 -4.15
C SER A 8 11.14 -21.90 -4.68
N ALA A 9 11.31 -21.24 -5.83
CA ALA A 9 10.31 -20.95 -6.85
C ALA A 9 8.84 -20.84 -6.41
N HIS A 10 8.28 -19.64 -6.57
CA HIS A 10 6.84 -19.45 -6.76
C HIS A 10 6.45 -19.77 -8.21
N PRO A 11 5.74 -20.88 -8.47
CA PRO A 11 4.79 -20.93 -9.56
C PRO A 11 3.44 -21.37 -9.00
N ASN A 12 2.64 -20.41 -8.55
CA ASN A 12 1.27 -20.58 -8.07
C ASN A 12 1.17 -21.42 -6.77
N ASP A 13 0.60 -20.82 -5.72
CA ASP A 13 0.02 -21.55 -4.59
C ASP A 13 -1.17 -22.40 -5.08
N VAL A 14 -0.89 -23.44 -5.87
CA VAL A 14 -1.84 -24.53 -6.06
C VAL A 14 -1.74 -25.37 -4.80
N LEU A 15 -2.34 -24.86 -3.72
CA LEU A 15 -2.78 -25.74 -2.64
C LEU A 15 -3.54 -26.86 -3.34
N PRO A 16 -3.11 -28.14 -3.24
CA PRO A 16 -3.85 -29.22 -3.86
C PRO A 16 -5.21 -29.22 -3.17
N LEU A 17 -6.23 -28.71 -3.87
CA LEU A 17 -7.61 -28.73 -3.40
C LEU A 17 -8.07 -30.18 -3.46
N THR A 18 -7.69 -30.94 -2.44
CA THR A 18 -8.12 -32.32 -2.31
C THR A 18 -9.64 -32.33 -2.16
N LEU A 19 -10.30 -33.33 -2.73
CA LEU A 19 -11.76 -33.47 -2.63
C LEU A 19 -12.23 -33.52 -1.17
N ALA A 20 -11.38 -34.04 -0.26
CA ALA A 20 -11.62 -34.02 1.18
C ALA A 20 -11.73 -32.61 1.76
N SER A 21 -10.93 -31.66 1.27
CA SER A 21 -10.96 -30.26 1.71
C SER A 21 -12.30 -29.58 1.38
N SER A 22 -12.91 -29.93 0.25
CA SER A 22 -14.24 -29.43 -0.15
C SER A 22 -15.36 -29.90 0.79
N MET A 23 -15.29 -31.15 1.24
CA MET A 23 -16.25 -31.69 2.21
C MET A 23 -16.18 -30.95 3.55
N ILE A 24 -14.97 -30.65 4.02
CA ILE A 24 -14.76 -29.86 5.24
C ILE A 24 -15.36 -28.47 5.07
N LEU A 25 -15.13 -27.80 3.93
CA LEU A 25 -15.66 -26.46 3.65
C LEU A 25 -17.19 -26.38 3.71
N THR A 26 -17.87 -27.46 3.33
CA THR A 26 -19.34 -27.52 3.28
C THR A 26 -19.95 -27.74 4.67
N GLN A 27 -19.15 -28.21 5.63
CA GLN A 27 -19.58 -28.55 6.99
C GLN A 27 -19.27 -27.45 8.01
N LEU A 28 -18.73 -26.29 7.59
CA LEU A 28 -18.48 -25.19 8.50
C LEU A 28 -19.76 -24.49 8.99
N PRO A 29 -19.78 -23.99 10.24
CA PRO A 29 -20.87 -23.18 10.76
C PRO A 29 -21.22 -21.98 9.87
N PRO A 30 -22.48 -21.52 9.87
CA PRO A 30 -22.92 -20.39 9.05
C PRO A 30 -22.14 -19.10 9.35
N SER A 31 -21.67 -18.90 10.59
CA SER A 31 -20.86 -17.75 10.99
C SER A 31 -19.46 -17.72 10.35
N THR A 32 -18.86 -18.87 10.05
CA THR A 32 -17.55 -18.95 9.41
C THR A 32 -17.65 -18.84 7.89
N THR A 33 -18.73 -19.35 7.29
CA THR A 33 -19.00 -19.22 5.85
C THR A 33 -19.20 -17.76 5.44
N THR A 34 -19.89 -16.96 6.27
CA THR A 34 -20.05 -15.51 6.01
C THR A 34 -18.73 -14.76 6.12
N ALA A 35 -17.91 -15.05 7.13
CA ALA A 35 -16.58 -14.44 7.29
C ALA A 35 -15.65 -14.75 6.10
N LEU A 36 -15.64 -15.99 5.61
CA LEU A 36 -14.86 -16.39 4.43
C LEU A 36 -15.38 -15.77 3.14
N THR A 37 -16.70 -15.63 2.97
CA THR A 37 -17.30 -14.95 1.81
C THR A 37 -16.96 -13.46 1.80
N VAL A 38 -16.96 -12.82 2.97
CA VAL A 38 -16.50 -11.44 3.11
C VAL A 38 -15.00 -11.34 2.82
N ALA A 39 -14.18 -12.26 3.34
CA ALA A 39 -12.75 -12.29 3.06
C ALA A 39 -12.45 -12.47 1.56
N SER A 40 -13.17 -13.37 0.86
CA SER A 40 -13.00 -13.61 -0.57
C SER A 40 -13.49 -12.46 -1.44
N GLN A 41 -14.57 -11.77 -1.07
CA GLN A 41 -15.03 -10.56 -1.75
C GLN A 41 -14.11 -9.37 -1.53
N THR A 42 -13.37 -9.38 -0.42
CA THR A 42 -12.47 -8.28 -0.09
C THR A 42 -11.13 -8.31 -0.82
N SER A 43 -10.73 -9.44 -1.41
CA SER A 43 -9.42 -9.59 -2.05
C SER A 43 -9.36 -9.00 -3.47
N ASN A 44 -10.50 -8.84 -4.17
CA ASN A 44 -10.50 -8.19 -5.49
C ASN A 44 -11.88 -7.68 -5.96
N PRO A 45 -12.35 -6.49 -5.52
CA PRO A 45 -13.46 -5.81 -6.18
C PRO A 45 -12.97 -4.89 -7.34
N PRO A 46 -13.73 -4.77 -8.44
CA PRO A 46 -13.39 -3.92 -9.58
C PRO A 46 -13.36 -2.43 -9.18
N SER A 47 -12.15 -1.87 -9.07
CA SER A 47 -11.84 -0.43 -9.02
C SER A 47 -12.58 0.39 -7.96
N VAL A 48 -12.68 -0.09 -6.71
CA VAL A 48 -13.14 0.77 -5.61
C VAL A 48 -12.18 1.96 -5.49
N LYS A 49 -12.66 3.18 -5.75
CA LYS A 49 -11.87 4.39 -5.61
C LYS A 49 -11.89 4.82 -4.15
N ILE A 50 -10.73 4.89 -3.54
CA ILE A 50 -10.53 5.37 -2.18
C ILE A 50 -10.17 6.85 -2.19
N THR A 51 -10.65 7.58 -1.20
CA THR A 51 -10.33 8.99 -1.03
C THR A 51 -9.19 9.11 -0.04
N VAL A 52 -8.10 9.74 -0.46
CA VAL A 52 -6.88 9.85 0.33
C VAL A 52 -6.54 11.32 0.50
N ARG A 53 -6.21 11.71 1.75
CA ARG A 53 -5.79 13.07 2.05
C ARG A 53 -4.30 13.13 2.30
N PHE A 54 -3.61 13.94 1.51
CA PHE A 54 -2.21 14.28 1.66
C PHE A 54 -2.07 15.46 2.62
N VAL A 55 -1.29 15.26 3.68
CA VAL A 55 -0.98 16.29 4.67
C VAL A 55 0.50 16.62 4.56
N PRO A 56 0.88 17.85 4.20
CA PRO A 56 2.28 18.26 4.26
C PRO A 56 2.72 18.35 5.72
N VAL A 57 3.90 17.83 6.03
CA VAL A 57 4.50 17.87 7.37
C VAL A 57 5.89 18.49 7.27
N GLY A 58 6.17 19.44 8.17
CA GLY A 58 7.44 20.17 8.19
C GLY A 58 7.58 21.12 7.00
N SER A 59 8.74 21.08 6.33
CA SER A 59 9.06 21.92 5.17
C SER A 59 8.59 21.34 3.83
N ALA A 60 7.75 20.30 3.84
CA ALA A 60 7.25 19.70 2.60
C ALA A 60 6.35 20.66 1.82
N PRO A 61 6.49 20.78 0.49
CA PRO A 61 5.58 21.57 -0.32
C PRO A 61 4.15 20.99 -0.31
N SER A 62 3.14 21.84 -0.18
CA SER A 62 1.73 21.42 -0.18
C SER A 62 1.21 21.17 -1.60
N LEU A 63 0.43 20.10 -1.79
CA LEU A 63 -0.30 19.87 -3.05
C LEU A 63 -1.41 20.91 -3.24
N ARG A 64 -1.69 21.27 -4.50
CA ARG A 64 -2.84 22.12 -4.84
C ARG A 64 -4.17 21.50 -4.44
N GLN A 65 -4.29 20.18 -4.57
CA GLN A 65 -5.44 19.41 -4.16
C GLN A 65 -4.99 18.40 -3.10
N PRO A 66 -5.24 18.68 -1.80
CA PRO A 66 -4.80 17.79 -0.74
C PRO A 66 -5.61 16.50 -0.68
N ILE A 67 -6.76 16.42 -1.35
CA ILE A 67 -7.63 15.24 -1.37
C ILE A 67 -7.67 14.70 -2.80
N CYS A 68 -7.24 13.46 -2.98
CA CYS A 68 -7.23 12.78 -4.28
C CYS A 68 -7.96 11.45 -4.19
N LYS A 69 -8.57 11.04 -5.31
CA LYS A 69 -9.20 9.72 -5.45
C LYS A 69 -8.22 8.78 -6.15
N ILE A 70 -7.85 7.70 -5.47
CA ILE A 70 -6.90 6.71 -5.98
C ILE A 70 -7.65 5.38 -6.13
N SER A 71 -7.32 4.60 -7.15
CA SER A 71 -7.87 3.25 -7.27
C SER A 71 -7.29 2.36 -6.17
N SER A 72 -8.14 1.59 -5.48
CA SER A 72 -7.72 0.67 -4.42
C SER A 72 -6.71 -0.37 -4.87
N ALA A 73 -6.70 -0.76 -6.14
CA ALA A 73 -5.78 -1.75 -6.71
C ALA A 73 -4.38 -1.20 -7.02
N GLN A 74 -4.16 0.11 -6.90
CA GLN A 74 -2.85 0.71 -7.14
C GLN A 74 -1.87 0.33 -6.03
N ARG A 75 -0.60 0.18 -6.39
CA ARG A 75 0.51 0.00 -5.44
C ARG A 75 0.95 1.33 -4.86
N PHE A 76 1.56 1.29 -3.68
CA PHE A 76 2.06 2.48 -3.01
C PHE A 76 3.18 3.18 -3.81
N GLU A 77 4.01 2.42 -4.54
CA GLU A 77 5.04 2.96 -5.45
C GLU A 77 4.48 4.00 -6.43
N GLN A 78 3.29 3.74 -6.99
CA GLN A 78 2.66 4.65 -7.94
C GLN A 78 2.27 5.97 -7.27
N VAL A 79 1.90 5.95 -5.99
CA VAL A 79 1.60 7.15 -5.19
C VAL A 79 2.86 7.96 -4.96
N VAL A 80 3.99 7.31 -4.66
CA VAL A 80 5.29 7.98 -4.50
C VAL A 80 5.70 8.66 -5.81
N SER A 81 5.60 7.94 -6.93
CA SER A 81 5.89 8.46 -8.26
C SER A 81 4.98 9.63 -8.64
N TYR A 82 3.69 9.56 -8.30
CA TYR A 82 2.74 10.65 -8.50
C TYR A 82 3.15 11.90 -7.71
N LEU A 83 3.45 11.76 -6.43
CA LEU A 83 3.84 12.89 -5.57
C LEU A 83 5.13 13.54 -6.04
N ARG A 84 6.14 12.76 -6.44
CA ARG A 84 7.39 13.31 -7.01
C ARG A 84 7.12 14.17 -8.24
N ARG A 85 6.25 13.72 -9.16
CA ARG A 85 5.88 14.46 -10.37
C ARG A 85 5.07 15.72 -10.05
N THR A 86 4.13 15.64 -9.12
CA THR A 86 3.25 16.78 -8.78
C THR A 86 3.97 17.86 -7.98
N LEU A 87 4.86 17.47 -7.06
CA LEU A 87 5.64 18.38 -6.23
C LEU A 87 6.93 18.85 -6.89
N ARG A 88 7.28 18.30 -8.06
CA ARG A 88 8.53 18.59 -8.82
C ARG A 88 9.79 18.32 -7.99
N VAL A 89 9.73 17.30 -7.14
CA VAL A 89 10.85 16.89 -6.29
C VAL A 89 11.87 16.15 -7.13
N GLY A 90 13.12 16.61 -7.07
CA GLY A 90 14.23 16.02 -7.81
C GLY A 90 14.60 14.61 -7.33
N PRO A 91 15.33 13.81 -8.12
CA PRO A 91 15.81 12.49 -7.68
C PRO A 91 16.79 12.59 -6.49
N GLU A 92 17.51 13.71 -6.39
CA GLU A 92 18.44 14.05 -5.30
C GLU A 92 17.75 14.45 -4.00
N GLU A 93 16.44 14.76 -4.06
CA GLU A 93 15.69 15.24 -2.91
C GLU A 93 15.00 14.08 -2.19
N SER A 94 15.20 14.01 -0.88
CA SER A 94 14.63 12.95 -0.05
C SER A 94 13.19 13.28 0.33
N MET A 95 12.27 12.41 -0.07
CA MET A 95 10.85 12.43 0.32
C MET A 95 10.51 11.19 1.13
N PHE A 96 9.88 11.39 2.29
CA PHE A 96 9.39 10.31 3.16
C PHE A 96 7.87 10.41 3.31
N LEU A 97 7.18 9.28 3.21
CA LEU A 97 5.74 9.20 3.29
C LEU A 97 5.32 8.32 4.45
N TYR A 98 4.25 8.73 5.13
CA TYR A 98 3.72 8.06 6.31
C TYR A 98 2.23 7.82 6.14
N ILE A 99 1.74 6.71 6.70
CA ILE A 99 0.31 6.38 6.73
C ILE A 99 -0.09 6.06 8.15
N GLY A 100 -1.06 6.78 8.71
CA GLY A 100 -1.60 6.46 10.04
C GLY A 100 -0.54 6.35 11.14
N SER A 101 0.51 7.17 11.06
CA SER A 101 1.68 7.15 11.96
C SER A 101 2.65 5.97 11.78
N SER A 102 2.40 5.06 10.84
CA SER A 102 3.35 4.03 10.43
C SER A 102 4.38 4.60 9.44
N PHE A 103 5.65 4.28 9.66
CA PHE A 103 6.76 4.71 8.81
C PHE A 103 6.73 3.96 7.48
N ALA A 104 6.84 4.72 6.38
CA ALA A 104 7.17 4.26 5.03
C ALA A 104 6.68 2.84 4.69
N PRO A 105 5.38 2.67 4.41
CA PRO A 105 4.85 1.37 4.01
C PRO A 105 5.60 0.84 2.78
N ALA A 106 5.59 -0.49 2.63
CA ALA A 106 6.28 -1.13 1.52
C ALA A 106 5.74 -0.63 0.17
N LEU A 107 6.64 -0.41 -0.79
CA LEU A 107 6.28 0.09 -2.12
C LEU A 107 5.33 -0.86 -2.87
N ASP A 108 5.43 -2.15 -2.59
CA ASP A 108 4.58 -3.20 -3.16
C ASP A 108 3.20 -3.30 -2.52
N GLU A 109 2.95 -2.59 -1.42
CA GLU A 109 1.68 -2.68 -0.73
C GLU A 109 0.57 -1.98 -1.51
N VAL A 110 -0.61 -2.60 -1.52
CA VAL A 110 -1.79 -2.11 -2.22
C VAL A 110 -2.48 -1.03 -1.38
N VAL A 111 -2.77 0.13 -1.97
CA VAL A 111 -3.33 1.29 -1.24
C VAL A 111 -4.71 0.96 -0.64
N GLY A 112 -5.47 0.05 -1.26
CA GLY A 112 -6.70 -0.47 -0.70
C GLY A 112 -6.52 -1.17 0.65
N ASN A 113 -5.42 -1.91 0.85
CA ASN A 113 -5.09 -2.55 2.12
C ASN A 113 -4.73 -1.50 3.17
N LEU A 114 -3.83 -0.59 2.81
CA LEU A 114 -3.38 0.52 3.65
C LEU A 114 -4.55 1.38 4.14
N HIS A 115 -5.52 1.65 3.26
CA HIS A 115 -6.70 2.44 3.58
C HIS A 115 -7.65 1.77 4.58
N ARG A 116 -7.68 0.43 4.64
CA ARG A 116 -8.52 -0.30 5.59
C ARG A 116 -7.92 -0.32 6.99
N VAL A 117 -6.61 -0.57 7.06
CA VAL A 117 -5.88 -0.65 8.33
C VAL A 117 -5.73 0.74 8.95
N SER A 118 -5.47 1.74 8.11
CA SER A 118 -5.18 3.10 8.53
C SER A 118 -6.25 4.03 7.96
N ARG A 119 -7.10 4.60 8.82
CA ARG A 119 -8.12 5.60 8.44
C ARG A 119 -7.39 6.76 7.71
N ALA A 120 -7.45 6.78 6.37
CA ALA A 120 -6.30 7.13 5.54
C ALA A 120 -5.98 8.63 5.43
N PHE A 121 -4.98 9.07 6.20
CA PHE A 121 -4.23 10.29 5.94
C PHE A 121 -2.79 9.91 5.58
N ILE A 122 -2.33 10.31 4.39
CA ILE A 122 -0.93 10.16 3.97
C ILE A 122 -0.21 11.44 4.33
N SER A 123 0.77 11.37 5.22
CA SER A 123 1.61 12.51 5.56
C SER A 123 2.87 12.49 4.70
N CYS A 124 3.19 13.64 4.08
CA CYS A 124 4.36 13.82 3.23
C CYS A 124 5.39 14.67 3.96
N TYR A 125 6.62 14.18 4.02
CA TYR A 125 7.77 14.89 4.54
C TYR A 125 8.78 15.11 3.42
N GLY A 126 9.14 16.36 3.16
CA GLY A 126 10.19 16.75 2.23
C GLY A 126 11.23 17.56 2.99
N ARG A 127 12.50 17.15 2.91
CA ARG A 127 13.59 17.93 3.49
C ARG A 127 14.09 18.93 2.45
N GLU A 128 13.92 20.21 2.75
CA GLU A 128 14.44 21.32 1.94
C GLU A 128 15.98 21.28 1.91
N ARG A 129 16.58 21.29 0.71
CA ARG A 129 18.01 21.62 0.60
C ARG A 129 18.16 23.07 1.03
N ARG A 130 18.80 23.30 2.19
CA ARG A 130 19.50 24.57 2.43
C ARG A 130 20.48 24.72 1.27
N LYS A 131 20.20 25.66 0.36
CA LYS A 131 21.24 26.21 -0.52
C LYS A 131 22.30 26.78 0.41
N GLU A 132 23.38 26.03 0.57
CA GLU A 132 24.63 26.55 1.07
C GLU A 132 25.02 27.69 0.12
N ARG A 133 25.11 28.88 0.71
CA ARG A 133 25.37 30.13 0.02
C ARG A 133 26.84 30.10 -0.34
N ASP A 134 27.15 30.19 -1.62
CA ASP A 134 28.52 30.32 -2.14
C ASP A 134 29.28 31.44 -1.40
N GLU A 135 30.50 31.16 -0.96
CA GLU A 135 31.57 32.13 -0.69
C GLU A 135 32.90 31.60 -1.24
#